data_AF-A0A972GE93-F1
#
_entry.id   AF-A0A972GE93-F1
#
_cell.length_a   1.000
_cell.length_b   1.000
_cell.length_c   1.000
_cell.angle_alpha   90.00
_cell.angle_beta   90.00
_cell.angle_gamma   90.00
#
_symmetry.space_group_name_H-M   'P 1'
#
loop_
_entity.id
_entity.type
_entity.pdbx_description
1 polymer ?
#
loop_
_entity_poly.entity_id
_entity_poly.type
_entity_poly.pdbx_seq_one_letter_code
_entity_poly.pdbx_strand_id
1 'polypeptide(L)'
;MIIQNIPITTGAEIAYLLQKTIHEHPPITPNRAIAIAAGHGARPLGTYLTGLGYINEAQLQSTLQQQGQHREQGTEWAIGDLLVQKGVVKPQVLSTVLMVQLLDRLLDPRQPQPQLLGEHLISRGIITPIQLAHAIQQQLYLQQTGTKVRLGYLLVQQGLLDTQTLTGVLHDQWHAHNQFSQTITTIELT
;
A
#
# COMPACT_ATOMS: atom_id res chain seq x y z
N MET A 1 3.94 26.34 -0.61
CA MET A 1 3.74 25.12 0.20
C MET A 1 2.39 24.55 -0.21
N ILE A 2 2.37 23.53 -1.08
CA ILE A 2 1.11 22.93 -1.51
C ILE A 2 0.67 21.99 -0.39
N ILE A 3 -0.39 22.35 0.32
CA ILE A 3 -1.01 21.49 1.31
C ILE A 3 -1.66 20.35 0.51
N GLN A 4 -1.20 19.11 0.73
CA GLN A 4 -1.84 17.92 0.18
C GLN A 4 -3.33 17.94 0.57
N ASN A 5 -4.24 18.01 -0.41
CA ASN A 5 -5.68 18.10 -0.16
C ASN A 5 -6.27 16.72 0.17
N ILE A 6 -5.84 16.13 1.28
CA ILE A 6 -6.33 14.83 1.73
C ILE A 6 -7.75 15.02 2.27
N PRO A 7 -8.75 14.25 1.80
CA PRO A 7 -10.09 14.31 2.36
C PRO A 7 -10.08 14.11 3.88
N ILE A 8 -10.82 14.95 4.62
CA ILE A 8 -10.84 14.93 6.10
C ILE A 8 -11.31 13.56 6.64
N THR A 9 -12.11 12.83 5.86
CA THR A 9 -12.63 11.50 6.23
C THR A 9 -11.59 10.38 6.10
N THR A 10 -10.49 10.59 5.36
CA THR A 10 -9.49 9.55 5.06
C THR A 10 -8.96 8.89 6.32
N GLY A 11 -8.56 9.68 7.33
CA GLY A 11 -8.06 9.14 8.60
C GLY A 11 -9.10 8.32 9.37
N ALA A 12 -10.35 8.79 9.41
CA ALA A 12 -11.44 8.13 10.13
C ALA A 12 -11.82 6.79 9.48
N GLU A 13 -11.86 6.72 8.16
CA GLU A 13 -12.14 5.49 7.43
C GLU A 13 -11.04 4.43 7.62
N ILE A 14 -9.79 4.86 7.62
CA ILE A 14 -8.65 3.95 7.86
C ILE A 14 -8.64 3.45 9.31
N ALA A 15 -8.97 4.32 10.27
CA ALA A 15 -9.14 3.92 11.66
C ALA A 15 -10.28 2.89 11.82
N TYR A 16 -11.40 3.10 11.13
CA TYR A 16 -12.51 2.15 11.08
C TYR A 16 -12.08 0.79 10.48
N LEU A 17 -11.40 0.80 9.33
CA LEU A 17 -10.87 -0.43 8.71
C LEU A 17 -9.93 -1.18 9.65
N LEU A 18 -9.03 -0.46 10.33
CA LEU A 18 -8.10 -1.04 11.29
C LEU A 18 -8.83 -1.67 12.48
N GLN A 19 -9.78 -0.95 13.07
CA GLN A 19 -10.56 -1.45 14.20
C GLN A 19 -11.36 -2.70 13.81
N LYS A 20 -12.04 -2.67 12.66
CA LYS A 20 -12.79 -3.81 12.12
C LYS A 20 -11.86 -5.01 11.88
N THR A 21 -10.69 -4.78 11.28
CA THR A 21 -9.71 -5.83 10.97
C THR A 21 -9.15 -6.46 12.24
N ILE A 22 -8.83 -5.67 13.27
CA ILE A 22 -8.37 -6.20 14.58
C ILE A 22 -9.44 -7.08 15.22
N HIS A 23 -10.72 -6.69 15.09
CA HIS A 23 -11.83 -7.47 15.65
C HIS A 23 -12.06 -8.79 14.90
N GLU A 24 -12.12 -8.75 13.56
CA GLU A 24 -12.41 -9.92 12.72
C GLU A 24 -11.20 -10.85 12.56
N HIS A 25 -9.99 -10.28 12.61
CA HIS A 25 -8.71 -10.94 12.43
C HIS A 25 -7.75 -10.44 13.51
N PRO A 26 -7.83 -10.97 14.74
CA PRO A 26 -6.96 -10.54 15.82
C PRO A 26 -5.49 -10.86 15.51
N PRO A 27 -4.55 -10.00 15.93
CA PRO A 27 -3.13 -10.23 15.72
C PRO A 27 -2.64 -11.47 16.48
N ILE A 28 -1.66 -12.17 15.92
CA ILE A 28 -1.09 -13.40 16.52
C ILE A 28 -0.26 -13.10 17.77
N THR A 29 0.27 -11.88 17.89
CA THR A 29 0.95 -11.40 19.08
C THR A 29 0.23 -10.15 19.58
N PRO A 30 -0.89 -10.30 20.30
CA PRO A 30 -1.52 -9.18 20.96
C PRO A 30 -0.52 -8.60 21.95
N ASN A 31 -0.45 -7.27 22.05
CA ASN A 31 0.36 -6.55 23.03
C ASN A 31 1.87 -6.38 22.75
N ARG A 32 2.35 -6.47 21.51
CA ARG A 32 3.49 -5.60 21.16
C ARG A 32 2.96 -4.18 21.16
N ALA A 33 3.20 -3.46 22.25
CA ALA A 33 2.95 -2.03 22.35
C ALA A 33 3.30 -1.41 21.01
N ILE A 34 2.38 -0.59 20.49
CA ILE A 34 2.50 0.15 19.24
C ILE A 34 3.77 0.98 19.33
N ALA A 35 4.91 0.34 19.09
CA ALA A 35 6.17 0.99 18.84
C ALA A 35 6.11 1.37 17.36
N ILE A 36 5.09 2.16 17.00
CA ILE A 36 5.23 3.17 15.95
C ILE A 36 6.15 4.24 16.56
N ALA A 37 7.36 3.83 16.98
CA ALA A 37 8.41 4.72 17.43
C ALA A 37 8.70 5.64 16.24
N ALA A 38 8.66 6.95 16.47
CA ALA A 38 8.72 8.03 15.51
C ALA A 38 10.02 8.05 14.66
N GLY A 39 10.21 7.04 13.81
CA GLY A 39 11.20 7.01 12.75
C GLY A 39 10.63 7.72 11.53
N HIS A 40 11.30 8.79 11.12
CA HIS A 40 10.89 9.64 10.02
C HIS A 40 11.20 8.94 8.68
N GLY A 41 10.21 8.37 8.01
CA GLY A 41 10.29 7.83 6.63
C GLY A 41 9.11 6.93 6.33
N ALA A 42 8.64 6.88 5.07
CA ALA A 42 7.70 5.87 4.60
C ALA A 42 8.22 4.47 4.97
N ARG A 43 7.65 3.85 6.01
CA ARG A 43 8.21 2.60 6.54
C ARG A 43 7.88 1.45 5.59
N PRO A 44 8.77 0.43 5.50
CA PRO A 44 8.46 -0.78 4.77
C PRO A 44 7.21 -1.46 5.30
N LEU A 45 6.48 -2.16 4.43
CA LEU A 45 5.25 -2.89 4.79
C LEU A 45 5.49 -3.88 5.94
N GLY A 46 6.66 -4.52 5.98
CA GLY A 46 7.05 -5.45 7.06
C GLY A 46 7.03 -4.81 8.43
N THR A 47 7.44 -3.54 8.55
CA THR A 47 7.43 -2.81 9.83
C THR A 47 6.00 -2.64 10.37
N TYR A 48 5.04 -2.37 9.49
CA TYR A 48 3.64 -2.26 9.88
C TYR A 48 3.04 -3.60 10.31
N LEU A 49 3.29 -4.65 9.52
CA LEU A 49 2.77 -5.99 9.83
C LEU A 49 3.35 -6.54 11.14
N THR A 50 4.64 -6.33 11.40
CA THR A 50 5.27 -6.73 12.66
C THR A 50 4.82 -5.85 13.82
N GLY A 51 4.74 -4.52 13.61
CA GLY A 51 4.35 -3.56 14.63
C GLY A 51 2.90 -3.73 15.08
N LEU A 52 2.01 -4.16 14.18
CA LEU A 52 0.62 -4.50 14.49
C LEU A 52 0.45 -5.95 14.99
N GLY A 53 1.54 -6.73 15.09
CA GLY A 53 1.52 -8.09 15.63
C GLY A 53 0.91 -9.15 14.71
N TYR A 54 0.77 -8.85 13.41
CA TYR A 54 0.24 -9.78 12.41
C TYR A 54 1.27 -10.77 11.88
N ILE A 55 2.56 -10.39 11.93
CA ILE A 55 3.69 -11.28 11.70
C ILE A 55 4.72 -11.10 12.81
N ASN A 56 5.56 -12.10 13.03
CA ASN A 56 6.76 -11.98 13.84
C ASN A 56 8.01 -11.80 12.95
N GLU A 57 9.15 -11.52 13.58
CA GLU A 57 10.39 -11.27 12.83
C GLU A 57 10.89 -12.51 12.07
N ALA A 58 10.73 -13.72 12.62
CA ALA A 58 11.12 -14.93 11.92
C ALA A 58 10.30 -15.13 10.63
N GLN A 59 9.00 -14.84 10.67
CA GLN A 59 8.13 -14.87 9.50
C GLN A 59 8.54 -13.80 8.48
N LEU A 60 8.85 -12.58 8.92
CA LEU A 60 9.33 -11.51 8.04
C LEU A 60 10.65 -11.89 7.34
N GLN A 61 11.64 -12.34 8.10
CA GLN A 61 12.95 -12.74 7.58
C GLN A 61 12.84 -13.92 6.60
N SER A 62 12.07 -14.96 6.95
CA SER A 62 11.86 -16.10 6.06
C SER A 62 11.21 -15.70 4.73
N THR A 63 10.35 -14.67 4.75
CA THR A 63 9.65 -14.22 3.54
C THR A 63 10.53 -13.30 2.69
N LEU A 64 11.36 -12.45 3.31
CA LEU A 64 12.39 -11.68 2.61
C LEU A 64 13.41 -12.58 1.92
N GLN A 65 13.84 -13.66 2.58
CA GLN A 65 14.75 -14.65 2.00
C GLN A 65 14.13 -15.29 0.75
N GLN A 66 12.86 -15.70 0.81
CA GLN A 66 12.13 -16.26 -0.33
C GLN A 66 11.94 -15.24 -1.46
N GLN A 67 11.65 -13.98 -1.13
CA GLN A 67 11.58 -12.91 -2.11
C GLN A 67 12.91 -12.74 -2.86
N GLY A 68 14.03 -12.80 -2.14
CA GLY A 68 15.37 -12.79 -2.73
C GLY A 68 15.61 -13.94 -3.71
N GLN A 69 15.24 -15.16 -3.32
CA GLN A 69 15.34 -16.34 -4.20
C GLN A 69 14.50 -16.22 -5.47
N HIS A 70 13.27 -15.70 -5.37
CA HIS A 70 12.46 -15.44 -6.55
C HIS A 70 13.09 -14.40 -7.48
N ARG A 71 13.69 -13.35 -6.90
CA ARG A 71 14.38 -12.31 -7.67
C ARG A 71 15.58 -12.88 -8.44
N GLU A 72 16.35 -13.78 -7.82
CA GLU A 72 17.44 -14.51 -8.48
C GLU A 72 16.96 -15.38 -9.64
N GLN A 73 15.73 -15.91 -9.52
CA GLN A 73 15.05 -16.68 -10.57
C GLN A 73 14.34 -15.79 -11.60
N GLY A 74 14.56 -14.48 -11.58
CA GLY A 74 13.96 -13.52 -12.52
C GLY A 74 12.47 -13.26 -12.29
N THR A 75 11.92 -13.65 -11.15
CA THR A 75 10.51 -13.39 -10.80
C THR A 75 10.41 -12.38 -9.67
N GLU A 76 9.70 -11.27 -9.90
CA GLU A 76 9.44 -10.29 -8.84
C GLU A 76 8.17 -10.64 -8.08
N TRP A 77 8.29 -10.79 -6.77
CA TRP A 77 7.16 -10.98 -5.86
C TRP A 77 7.15 -9.88 -4.82
N ALA A 78 6.00 -9.26 -4.57
CA ALA A 78 5.85 -8.37 -3.43
C ALA A 78 5.78 -9.19 -2.13
N ILE A 79 6.35 -8.66 -1.05
CA ILE A 79 6.35 -9.36 0.24
C ILE A 79 4.93 -9.58 0.78
N GLY A 80 4.03 -8.62 0.56
CA GLY A 80 2.62 -8.74 0.93
C GLY A 80 1.96 -9.93 0.23
N ASP A 81 2.17 -10.06 -1.08
CA ASP A 81 1.62 -11.14 -1.88
C ASP A 81 2.14 -12.50 -1.42
N LEU A 82 3.44 -12.61 -1.12
CA LEU A 82 4.03 -13.84 -0.56
C LEU A 82 3.42 -14.21 0.79
N LEU A 83 3.23 -13.23 1.68
CA LEU A 83 2.62 -13.47 3.00
C LEU A 83 1.18 -13.97 2.88
N VAL A 84 0.41 -13.42 1.93
CA VAL A 84 -0.95 -13.85 1.64
C VAL A 84 -1.00 -15.21 0.96
N GLN A 85 -0.11 -15.46 -0.01
CA GLN A 85 0.01 -16.74 -0.70
C GLN A 85 0.35 -17.89 0.26
N LYS A 86 1.20 -17.63 1.26
CA LYS A 86 1.57 -18.59 2.31
C LYS A 86 0.51 -18.73 3.41
N GLY A 87 -0.56 -17.94 3.36
CA GLY A 87 -1.60 -17.92 4.39
C GLY A 87 -1.17 -17.34 5.74
N VAL A 88 0.01 -16.70 5.80
CA VAL A 88 0.53 -16.05 7.01
C VAL A 88 -0.30 -14.81 7.35
N VAL A 89 -0.72 -14.07 6.31
CA VAL A 89 -1.55 -12.87 6.44
C VAL A 89 -2.82 -13.05 5.61
N LYS A 90 -3.98 -12.65 6.14
CA LYS A 90 -5.24 -12.65 5.38
C LYS A 90 -5.29 -11.45 4.41
N PRO A 91 -5.95 -11.56 3.23
CA PRO A 91 -6.13 -10.43 2.31
C PRO A 91 -6.70 -9.17 2.96
N GLN A 92 -7.65 -9.33 3.89
CA GLN A 92 -8.28 -8.27 4.67
C GLN A 92 -7.24 -7.53 5.54
N VAL A 93 -6.38 -8.29 6.22
CA VAL A 93 -5.30 -7.73 7.04
C VAL A 93 -4.33 -6.95 6.16
N LEU A 94 -3.86 -7.54 5.06
CA LEU A 94 -2.89 -6.88 4.18
C LEU A 94 -3.45 -5.58 3.59
N SER A 95 -4.68 -5.61 3.07
CA SER A 95 -5.32 -4.42 2.47
C SER A 95 -5.48 -3.28 3.50
N THR A 96 -5.92 -3.58 4.72
CA THR A 96 -6.00 -2.58 5.80
C THR A 96 -4.63 -2.02 6.18
N VAL A 97 -3.60 -2.87 6.28
CA VAL A 97 -2.24 -2.43 6.63
C VAL A 97 -1.64 -1.55 5.53
N LEU A 98 -1.95 -1.84 4.26
CA LEU A 98 -1.59 -0.98 3.13
C LEU A 98 -2.28 0.39 3.23
N MET A 99 -3.51 0.46 3.73
CA MET A 99 -4.18 1.77 3.96
C MET A 99 -3.49 2.56 5.06
N VAL A 100 -3.10 1.92 6.17
CA VAL A 100 -2.33 2.57 7.25
C VAL A 100 -1.01 3.13 6.71
N GLN A 101 -0.28 2.32 5.93
CA GLN A 101 0.97 2.75 5.29
C GLN A 101 0.75 3.90 4.30
N LEU A 102 -0.35 3.87 3.55
CA LEU A 102 -0.73 4.94 2.61
C LEU A 102 -0.99 6.25 3.35
N LEU A 103 -1.72 6.21 4.47
CA LEU A 103 -1.98 7.39 5.28
C LEU A 103 -0.68 8.00 5.82
N ASP A 104 0.23 7.18 6.33
CA ASP A 104 1.55 7.64 6.80
C ASP A 104 2.33 8.35 5.70
N ARG A 105 2.33 7.81 4.47
CA ARG A 105 2.99 8.46 3.32
C ARG A 105 2.32 9.77 2.91
N LEU A 106 1.00 9.82 2.88
CA LEU A 106 0.26 11.05 2.54
C LEU A 106 0.51 12.17 3.57
N LEU A 107 0.73 11.80 4.84
CA LEU A 107 1.00 12.75 5.92
C LEU A 107 2.49 13.11 6.07
N ASP A 108 3.42 12.42 5.39
CA ASP A 108 4.86 12.70 5.46
C ASP A 108 5.19 14.01 4.71
N PRO A 109 5.62 15.09 5.40
CA PRO A 109 5.92 16.36 4.76
C PRO A 109 7.07 16.29 3.74
N ARG A 110 7.92 15.25 3.81
CA ARG A 110 9.04 15.04 2.88
C ARG A 110 8.63 14.33 1.60
N GLN A 111 7.41 13.80 1.53
CA GLN A 111 6.80 13.23 0.33
C GLN A 111 5.64 14.12 -0.13
N PRO A 112 5.93 15.28 -0.75
CA PRO A 112 4.91 16.26 -1.08
C PRO A 112 3.97 15.83 -2.20
N GLN A 113 4.23 14.69 -2.86
CA GLN A 113 3.42 14.21 -3.97
C GLN A 113 3.10 12.72 -3.82
N PRO A 114 1.84 12.32 -4.08
CA PRO A 114 1.46 10.92 -4.26
C PRO A 114 2.36 10.23 -5.30
N GLN A 115 2.76 8.99 -5.02
CA GLN A 115 3.59 8.19 -5.93
C GLN A 115 2.84 6.97 -6.46
N LEU A 116 1.91 6.44 -5.67
CA LEU A 116 1.15 5.25 -6.02
C LEU A 116 -0.22 5.60 -6.59
N LEU A 117 -0.76 4.74 -7.45
CA LEU A 117 -2.11 4.89 -8.02
C LEU A 117 -3.15 5.15 -6.92
N GLY A 118 -3.15 4.34 -5.87
CA GLY A 118 -4.09 4.49 -4.75
C GLY A 118 -3.98 5.83 -4.02
N GLU A 119 -2.77 6.37 -3.88
CA GLU A 119 -2.54 7.68 -3.24
C GLU A 119 -3.08 8.82 -4.11
N HIS A 120 -2.84 8.77 -5.42
CA HIS A 120 -3.42 9.76 -6.34
C HIS A 120 -4.94 9.73 -6.32
N LEU A 121 -5.55 8.54 -6.31
CA LEU A 121 -6.99 8.40 -6.32
C LEU A 121 -7.63 8.92 -5.03
N ILE A 122 -7.02 8.64 -3.86
CA ILE A 122 -7.52 9.10 -2.56
C ILE A 122 -7.26 10.60 -2.36
N SER A 123 -6.06 11.10 -2.66
CA SER A 123 -5.72 12.53 -2.51
C SER A 123 -6.56 13.45 -3.41
N ARG A 124 -7.15 12.91 -4.48
CA ARG A 124 -8.11 13.63 -5.36
C ARG A 124 -9.57 13.42 -4.98
N GLY A 125 -9.85 12.61 -3.95
CA GLY A 125 -11.21 12.25 -3.54
C GLY A 125 -11.98 11.42 -4.57
N ILE A 126 -11.28 10.78 -5.51
CA ILE A 126 -11.90 9.95 -6.57
C ILE A 126 -12.42 8.64 -5.97
N ILE A 127 -11.65 8.05 -5.06
CA ILE A 127 -12.06 6.88 -4.28
C ILE A 127 -11.77 7.09 -2.80
N THR A 128 -12.47 6.35 -1.98
CA THR A 128 -12.29 6.27 -0.53
C THR A 128 -11.26 5.18 -0.15
N PRO A 129 -10.57 5.31 0.99
CA PRO A 129 -9.79 4.22 1.58
C PRO A 129 -10.53 2.87 1.67
N ILE A 130 -11.82 2.89 2.02
CA ILE A 130 -12.63 1.66 2.10
C ILE A 130 -12.76 1.00 0.72
N GLN A 131 -13.10 1.78 -0.31
CA GLN A 131 -13.19 1.28 -1.69
C GLN A 131 -11.85 0.72 -2.18
N LEU A 132 -10.75 1.43 -1.92
CA LEU A 132 -9.41 0.96 -2.29
C LEU A 132 -9.05 -0.35 -1.58
N ALA A 133 -9.30 -0.44 -0.27
CA ALA A 133 -9.05 -1.66 0.50
C ALA A 133 -9.84 -2.85 -0.05
N HIS A 134 -11.11 -2.66 -0.39
CA HIS A 134 -11.94 -3.71 -0.98
C HIS A 134 -11.41 -4.17 -2.35
N ALA A 135 -10.97 -3.25 -3.21
CA ALA A 135 -10.39 -3.59 -4.51
C ALA A 135 -9.07 -4.37 -4.37
N ILE A 136 -8.19 -3.95 -3.44
CA ILE A 136 -6.95 -4.67 -3.13
C ILE A 136 -7.27 -6.07 -2.57
N GLN A 137 -8.22 -6.18 -1.65
CA GLN A 137 -8.63 -7.47 -1.10
C GLN A 137 -9.13 -8.42 -2.20
N GLN A 138 -9.94 -7.94 -3.14
CA GLN A 138 -10.39 -8.73 -4.28
C GLN A 138 -9.22 -9.13 -5.18
N GLN A 139 -8.27 -8.22 -5.43
CA GLN A 139 -7.07 -8.52 -6.20
C GLN A 139 -6.27 -9.67 -5.58
N LEU A 140 -6.04 -9.60 -4.26
CA LEU A 140 -5.32 -10.61 -3.49
C LEU A 140 -6.05 -11.96 -3.51
N TYR A 141 -7.39 -11.96 -3.38
CA TYR A 141 -8.18 -13.19 -3.47
C TYR A 141 -8.05 -13.85 -4.85
N LEU A 142 -8.17 -13.07 -5.94
CA LEU A 142 -8.03 -13.59 -7.30
C LEU A 142 -6.62 -14.14 -7.55
N GLN A 143 -5.60 -13.48 -7.02
CA GLN A 143 -4.21 -13.95 -7.12
C GLN A 143 -4.01 -15.28 -6.40
N GLN A 144 -4.61 -15.47 -5.22
CA GLN A 144 -4.57 -16.75 -4.49
C GLN A 144 -5.20 -17.89 -5.30
N THR A 145 -6.21 -17.60 -6.14
CA THR A 145 -6.83 -18.56 -7.05
C THR A 145 -6.13 -18.64 -8.41
N GLY A 146 -4.91 -18.10 -8.54
CA GLY A 146 -4.10 -18.15 -9.76
C GLY A 146 -4.47 -17.11 -10.82
N THR A 147 -5.40 -16.20 -10.55
CA THR A 147 -5.84 -15.16 -11.50
C THR A 147 -5.15 -13.84 -11.19
N LYS A 148 -4.16 -13.45 -12.00
CA LYS A 148 -3.50 -12.15 -11.86
C LYS A 148 -4.32 -11.06 -12.55
N VAL A 149 -4.81 -10.10 -11.76
CA VAL A 149 -5.54 -8.92 -12.25
C VAL A 149 -4.84 -7.65 -11.79
N ARG A 150 -4.85 -6.60 -12.63
CA ARG A 150 -4.33 -5.28 -12.26
C ARG A 150 -5.36 -4.51 -11.44
N LEU A 151 -4.91 -3.82 -10.39
CA LEU A 151 -5.79 -3.04 -9.50
C LEU A 151 -6.61 -2.00 -10.26
N GLY A 152 -5.99 -1.24 -11.17
CA GLY A 152 -6.70 -0.24 -11.98
C GLY A 152 -7.85 -0.84 -12.81
N TYR A 153 -7.67 -2.05 -13.35
CA TYR A 153 -8.73 -2.75 -14.07
C TYR A 153 -9.87 -3.17 -13.12
N LEU A 154 -9.56 -3.66 -11.92
CA LEU A 154 -10.59 -3.98 -10.92
C LEU A 154 -11.40 -2.76 -10.51
N LEU A 155 -10.75 -1.62 -10.30
CA LEU A 155 -11.41 -0.36 -9.95
C LEU A 155 -12.39 0.08 -11.07
N VAL A 156 -12.01 -0.09 -12.34
CA VAL A 156 -12.90 0.19 -13.47
C VAL A 156 -14.05 -0.81 -13.54
N GLN A 157 -13.77 -2.11 -13.38
CA GLN A 157 -14.81 -3.15 -13.39
C GLN A 157 -15.83 -2.98 -12.27
N GLN A 158 -15.41 -2.48 -11.11
CA GLN A 158 -16.29 -2.18 -9.98
C GLN A 158 -17.08 -0.88 -10.15
N GLY A 159 -16.90 -0.15 -11.26
CA GLY A 159 -17.55 1.14 -11.50
C GLY A 159 -17.03 2.28 -10.61
N LEU A 160 -15.90 2.07 -9.93
CA LEU A 160 -15.27 3.08 -9.07
C LEU A 160 -14.47 4.11 -9.89
N LEU A 161 -14.07 3.73 -11.09
CA LEU A 161 -13.36 4.57 -12.05
C LEU A 161 -13.93 4.34 -13.44
N ASP A 162 -13.92 5.39 -14.27
CA ASP A 162 -13.96 5.20 -15.72
C ASP A 162 -12.53 5.11 -16.28
N THR A 163 -12.42 4.59 -17.50
CA THR A 163 -11.13 4.41 -18.19
C THR A 163 -10.41 5.74 -18.44
N GLN A 164 -11.13 6.84 -18.62
CA GLN A 164 -10.55 8.15 -18.88
C GLN A 164 -9.85 8.70 -17.63
N THR A 165 -10.51 8.60 -16.48
CA THR A 165 -10.02 8.96 -15.16
C THR A 165 -8.79 8.13 -14.80
N LEU A 166 -8.84 6.81 -15.01
CA LEU A 166 -7.68 5.94 -14.79
C LEU A 166 -6.48 6.35 -15.66
N THR A 167 -6.73 6.64 -16.94
CA THR A 167 -5.67 7.06 -17.87
C THR A 167 -5.05 8.39 -17.45
N GLY A 168 -5.87 9.38 -17.06
CA GLY A 168 -5.39 10.66 -16.57
C GLY A 168 -4.53 10.54 -15.31
N VAL A 169 -4.95 9.71 -14.35
CA VAL A 169 -4.17 9.49 -13.11
C VAL A 169 -2.84 8.79 -13.40
N LEU A 170 -2.82 7.80 -14.29
CA LEU A 170 -1.57 7.12 -14.70
C LEU A 170 -0.62 8.06 -15.45
N HIS A 171 -1.17 8.96 -16.27
CA HIS A 171 -0.39 9.99 -16.94
C HIS A 171 0.27 10.94 -15.94
N ASP A 172 -0.48 11.43 -14.96
CA ASP A 172 0.05 12.31 -13.91
C ASP A 172 1.12 11.61 -13.05
N GLN A 173 0.90 10.34 -12.72
CA GLN A 173 1.87 9.51 -12.02
C GLN A 173 3.19 9.39 -12.81
N TRP A 174 3.09 9.14 -14.12
CA TRP A 174 4.26 9.04 -15.01
C TRP A 174 5.03 10.36 -15.09
N HIS A 175 4.32 11.49 -15.18
CA HIS A 175 4.94 12.81 -15.19
C HIS A 175 5.64 13.16 -13.87
N ALA A 176 4.99 12.89 -12.73
CA ALA A 176 5.58 13.10 -11.41
C ALA A 176 6.87 12.28 -11.23
N HIS A 177 6.88 11.03 -11.71
CA HIS A 177 8.06 10.17 -11.63
C HIS A 177 9.21 10.63 -12.54
N ASN A 178 8.92 11.11 -13.76
CA ASN A 178 9.96 11.52 -14.71
C ASN A 178 10.54 12.91 -14.48
N GLN A 179 9.76 13.85 -13.94
CA GLN A 179 10.30 15.18 -13.58
C GLN A 179 11.32 15.12 -12.44
N PHE A 180 11.17 14.15 -11.52
CA PHE A 180 12.14 13.89 -10.45
C PHE A 180 13.46 13.29 -10.98
N SER A 181 13.40 12.41 -11.99
CA SER A 181 14.62 11.84 -12.58
C SER A 181 15.46 12.88 -13.35
N GLN A 182 14.84 13.85 -14.03
CA GLN A 182 15.59 14.88 -14.76
C GLN A 182 16.27 15.92 -13.85
N THR A 183 15.71 16.19 -12.67
CA THR A 183 16.31 17.15 -11.73
C THR A 183 17.57 16.60 -11.06
N ILE A 184 17.65 15.28 -10.82
CA ILE A 184 18.87 14.66 -10.26
C ILE A 184 20.01 14.65 -11.28
N THR A 185 19.73 14.41 -12.57
CA THR A 185 20.77 14.42 -13.62
C THR A 185 21.37 15.82 -13.85
N THR A 186 20.62 16.90 -13.65
CA THR A 186 21.15 18.27 -13.79
C THR A 186 22.03 18.69 -12.61
N ILE A 187 21.80 18.16 -11.41
CA ILE A 187 22.55 18.54 -10.21
C ILE A 187 23.91 17.82 -10.13
N GLU A 188 24.07 16.63 -10.72
CA GLU A 188 25.37 15.92 -10.76
C GLU A 188 26.31 16.35 -11.91
N LEU A 189 25.91 17.31 -12.74
CA LEU A 189 26.71 17.82 -13.88
C LEU A 189 27.11 19.29 -13.75
N THR A 190 26.98 19.91 -12.57
CA THR A 190 27.43 21.29 -12.29
C THR A 190 28.37 21.33 -11.10
#